data_AF-A0A382XNU7-F1
#
_entry.id   AF-A0A382XNU7-F1
#
_cell.length_a   1.000
_cell.length_b   1.000
_cell.length_c   1.000
_cell.angle_alpha   90.00
_cell.angle_beta   90.00
_cell.angle_gamma   90.00
#
_symmetry.space_group_name_H-M   'P 1'
#
loop_
_entity.id
_entity.type
_entity.pdbx_description
1 polymer ?
#
loop_
_entity_poly.entity_id
_entity_poly.type
_entity_poly.pdbx_seq_one_letter_code
_entity_poly.pdbx_strand_id
1 'polypeptide(L)' 'MSNNFLISVMLCCYNSEKYISETIDSIINQTYDNWEIVAI' A
#
# COMPACT_ATOMS: atom_id res chain seq x y z
N MET A 1 -14.31 9.71 -19.54
CA MET A 1 -13.67 10.37 -18.39
C MET A 1 -13.21 9.27 -17.46
N SER A 2 -11.92 9.01 -17.41
CA SER A 2 -11.36 7.98 -16.54
C SER A 2 -11.28 8.58 -15.13
N ASN A 3 -12.19 8.20 -14.24
CA ASN A 3 -12.09 8.58 -12.83
C ASN A 3 -10.90 7.84 -12.22
N ASN A 4 -9.73 8.49 -12.23
CA ASN A 4 -8.52 7.98 -11.61
C ASN A 4 -8.47 8.45 -10.15
N PHE A 5 -9.13 7.71 -9.26
CA PHE A 5 -9.18 8.03 -7.84
C PHE A 5 -7.85 7.70 -7.17
N LEU A 6 -7.33 8.60 -6.33
CA LEU A 6 -6.17 8.26 -5.50
C LEU A 6 -6.64 7.35 -4.37
N ILE A 7 -6.01 6.19 -4.20
CA ILE A 7 -6.25 5.27 -3.08
C ILE A 7 -5.09 5.41 -2.08
N SER A 8 -5.37 5.85 -0.87
CA SER A 8 -4.37 5.90 0.21
C SER A 8 -4.46 4.64 1.08
N VAL A 9 -3.36 3.88 1.15
CA VAL A 9 -3.24 2.67 1.98
C VAL A 9 -2.57 3.04 3.29
N MET A 10 -3.33 2.99 4.39
CA MET A 10 -2.81 3.21 5.74
C MET A 10 -2.23 1.91 6.30
N LEU A 11 -0.95 1.91 6.67
CA LEU A 11 -0.24 0.74 7.14
C LEU A 11 0.30 0.96 8.57
N CYS A 12 -0.35 0.37 9.56
CA CYS A 12 0.10 0.43 10.95
C CYS A 12 1.24 -0.59 11.20
N CYS A 13 2.41 -0.12 11.63
CA CYS A 13 3.68 -0.84 11.58
C CYS A 13 4.29 -1.15 12.98
N TYR A 14 3.49 -1.53 13.97
CA TYR A 14 4.02 -1.93 15.28
C TYR A 14 4.55 -3.37 15.27
N ASN A 15 5.86 -3.56 15.55
CA ASN A 15 6.57 -4.85 15.56
C ASN A 15 6.37 -5.68 14.26
N SER A 16 6.29 -5.01 13.11
CA SER A 16 5.89 -5.61 11.84
C SER A 16 7.06 -6.17 11.01
N GLU A 17 8.28 -6.12 11.54
CA GLU A 17 9.54 -6.49 10.85
C GLU A 17 9.45 -7.83 10.10
N LYS A 18 8.76 -8.81 10.69
CA LYS A 18 8.61 -10.15 10.11
C LYS A 18 7.81 -10.17 8.80
N TYR A 19 6.88 -9.24 8.61
CA TYR A 19 5.89 -9.28 7.51
C TYR A 19 5.84 -8.00 6.68
N ILE A 20 6.57 -6.95 7.07
CA ILE A 20 6.49 -5.64 6.42
C ILE A 20 6.93 -5.69 4.95
N SER A 21 7.95 -6.49 4.63
CA SER A 21 8.42 -6.66 3.24
C SER A 21 7.36 -7.32 2.37
N GLU A 22 6.82 -8.46 2.80
CA GLU A 22 5.77 -9.17 2.07
C GLU A 22 4.52 -8.30 1.88
N THR A 23 4.17 -7.50 2.89
CA THR A 23 3.03 -6.58 2.82
C THR A 23 3.25 -5.49 1.78
N ILE A 24 4.44 -4.87 1.78
CA ILE A 24 4.80 -3.85 0.79
C ILE A 24 4.84 -4.46 -0.62
N ASP A 25 5.44 -5.64 -0.78
CA ASP A 25 5.50 -6.35 -2.07
C ASP A 25 4.08 -6.68 -2.58
N SER A 26 3.15 -7.03 -1.69
CA SER A 26 1.75 -7.25 -2.05
C SER A 26 1.10 -5.97 -2.58
N ILE A 27 1.33 -4.82 -1.95
CA ILE A 27 0.76 -3.53 -2.37
C ILE A 27 1.38 -3.04 -3.69
N ILE A 28 2.70 -3.25 -3.88
CA ILE A 28 3.39 -2.90 -5.13
C ILE A 28 2.83 -3.68 -6.32
N ASN A 29 2.42 -4.94 -6.12
CA ASN A 29 1.91 -5.81 -7.18
C ASN A 29 0.40 -5.70 -7.43
N GLN A 30 -0.28 -4.65 -6.92
CA GLN A 30 -1.70 -4.43 -7.19
C GLN A 30 -1.94 -4.07 -8.67
N THR A 31 -3.12 -4.41 -9.20
CA THR A 31 -3.50 -4.11 -10.59
C THR A 31 -3.96 -2.68 -10.83
N TYR A 32 -4.11 -1.89 -9.75
CA TYR A 32 -4.43 -0.47 -9.80
C TYR A 32 -3.19 0.34 -9.48
N ASP A 33 -2.89 1.36 -10.28
CA ASP A 33 -1.59 2.04 -10.22
C ASP A 33 -1.60 3.37 -9.44
N ASN A 34 -2.79 3.94 -9.17
CA ASN A 34 -2.90 5.28 -8.58
C ASN A 34 -3.16 5.21 -7.08
N TRP A 35 -2.13 4.85 -6.33
CA TRP A 35 -2.19 4.74 -4.88
C TRP A 35 -0.94 5.29 -4.21
N GLU A 36 -1.06 5.51 -2.91
CA GLU A 36 0.04 5.87 -2.00
C GLU A 36 0.00 4.99 -0.74
N ILE A 37 1.14 4.78 -0.09
CA ILE A 37 1.23 4.11 1.23
C ILE A 37 1.62 5.16 2.26
N VAL A 38 0.88 5.17 3.38
CA VAL A 38 1.22 5.92 4.59
C VAL A 38 1.47 4.91 5.70
N ALA A 39 2.75 4.71 6.02
CA ALA A 39 3.17 3.83 7.11
C ALA A 39 3.23 4.61 8.45
N ILE A 40 2.59 4.07 9.49
CA ILE A 40 2.42 4.69 10.82
C ILE A 40 2.88 3.72 11.91
#